data_AF-A0A2E7S3T1-F1
#
_entry.id   AF-A0A2E7S3T1-F1
#
_cell.length_a   1.000
_cell.length_b   1.000
_cell.length_c   1.000
_cell.angle_alpha   90.00
_cell.angle_beta   90.00
_cell.angle_gamma   90.00
#
_symmetry.space_group_name_H-M   'P 1'
#
loop_
_entity.id
_entity.type
_entity.pdbx_description
1 polymer ?
#
loop_
_entity_poly.entity_id
_entity_poly.type
_entity_poly.pdbx_seq_one_letter_code
_entity_poly.pdbx_strand_id
1 'polypeptide(L)' 'DVRVEIQDESGRPIPGYSMNQCDDIYGDDLDRTVTWNGSADVRQLAGQTVRLRLVLEDADVFSFRFSE' A
#
# COMPACT_ATOMS: atom_id res chain seq x y z
N ASP A 1 2.01 13.43 -3.42
CA ASP A 1 1.13 12.25 -3.50
C ASP A 1 1.93 11.02 -3.11
N VAL A 2 1.32 10.11 -2.35
CA VAL A 2 1.88 8.78 -2.09
C VAL A 2 0.87 7.75 -2.54
N ARG A 3 1.33 6.72 -3.24
CA ARG A 3 0.53 5.54 -3.57
C ARG A 3 1.28 4.28 -3.25
N VAL A 4 0.54 3.23 -2.92
CA VAL A 4 1.09 1.94 -2.53
C VAL A 4 0.43 0.83 -3.31
N GLU A 5 1.23 -0.07 -3.85
CA GLU A 5 0.80 -1.31 -4.47
C GLU A 5 1.39 -2.49 -3.72
N ILE A 6 0.58 -3.54 -3.55
CA ILE A 6 1.06 -4.83 -3.06
C ILE A 6 1.21 -5.78 -4.24
N GLN A 7 2.40 -6.37 -4.36
CA GLN A 7 2.76 -7.31 -5.41
C GLN A 7 3.05 -8.69 -4.83
N ASP A 8 2.93 -9.70 -5.67
CA ASP A 8 3.41 -11.05 -5.36
C ASP A 8 4.95 -11.11 -5.34
N GLU A 9 5.50 -12.28 -5.00
CA GLU A 9 6.94 -12.52 -4.96
C GLU A 9 7.65 -12.24 -6.30
N SER A 10 6.93 -12.36 -7.42
CA SER A 10 7.44 -12.12 -8.77
C SER A 10 7.35 -10.65 -9.21
N GLY A 11 6.79 -9.78 -8.36
CA GLY A 11 6.60 -8.35 -8.64
C GLY A 11 5.38 -8.04 -9.48
N ARG A 12 4.41 -8.96 -9.59
CA ARG A 12 3.13 -8.71 -10.26
C ARG A 12 2.13 -8.12 -9.26
N PRO A 13 1.37 -7.08 -9.64
CA PRO A 13 0.34 -6.52 -8.77
C PRO A 13 -0.69 -7.57 -8.35
N ILE A 14 -1.03 -7.62 -7.07
CA ILE A 14 -2.10 -8.48 -6.57
C ILE A 14 -3.43 -7.78 -6.84
N PRO A 15 -4.41 -8.44 -7.50
CA PRO A 15 -5.73 -7.85 -7.73
C PRO A 15 -6.40 -7.42 -6.41
N GLY A 16 -6.94 -6.21 -6.38
CA GLY A 16 -7.47 -5.59 -5.15
C GLY A 16 -6.47 -4.71 -4.42
N TYR A 17 -5.18 -4.77 -4.76
CA TYR A 17 -4.09 -4.01 -4.13
C TYR A 17 -3.19 -3.31 -5.15
N SER A 18 -3.65 -3.13 -6.39
CA SER A 18 -2.87 -2.51 -7.46
C SER A 18 -2.85 -0.98 -7.36
N MET A 19 -1.87 -0.36 -8.02
CA MET A 19 -1.66 1.10 -7.97
C MET A 19 -2.88 1.93 -8.37
N ASN A 20 -3.64 1.47 -9.37
CA ASN A 20 -4.86 2.14 -9.85
C ASN A 20 -6.07 1.95 -8.93
N GLN A 21 -5.97 1.05 -7.94
CA GLN A 21 -6.98 0.83 -6.92
C GLN A 21 -6.59 1.52 -5.61
N CYS A 22 -5.34 1.94 -5.44
CA CYS A 22 -4.88 2.68 -4.27
C CYS A 22 -5.57 4.04 -4.23
N ASP A 23 -6.22 4.34 -3.10
CA ASP A 23 -6.79 5.66 -2.86
C ASP A 23 -5.66 6.67 -2.61
N ASP A 24 -5.89 7.93 -2.96
CA ASP A 24 -4.88 8.98 -2.88
C ASP A 24 -4.45 9.25 -1.43
N ILE A 25 -3.13 9.37 -1.22
CA ILE A 25 -2.54 9.73 0.07
C ILE A 25 -1.81 11.06 -0.08
N TYR A 26 -2.31 12.07 0.63
CA TYR A 26 -1.75 13.41 0.63
C TYR A 26 -1.88 14.04 2.02
N GLY A 27 -1.04 15.05 2.28
CA GLY A 27 -0.95 15.73 3.57
C GLY A 27 0.19 15.20 4.45
N ASP A 28 0.29 15.78 5.65
CA ASP A 28 1.23 15.37 6.69
C ASP A 28 0.49 14.52 7.72
N ASP A 29 0.87 13.25 7.85
CA ASP A 29 0.20 12.28 8.71
C ASP A 29 1.23 11.21 9.15
N LEU A 30 1.22 10.89 10.44
CA LEU A 30 2.11 9.90 11.04
C LEU A 30 1.51 8.48 11.02
N ASP A 31 0.19 8.35 10.96
CA ASP A 31 -0.54 7.09 11.12
C ASP A 31 -1.57 6.89 10.00
N ARG A 32 -1.19 7.29 8.77
CA ARG A 32 -2.05 7.15 7.61
C ARG A 32 -2.26 5.68 7.25
N THR A 33 -3.52 5.23 7.27
CA THR A 33 -3.90 3.90 6.76
C THR A 33 -4.04 3.94 5.24
N VAL A 34 -3.36 3.02 4.56
CA VAL A 34 -3.50 2.82 3.11
C VAL A 34 -4.79 2.06 2.83
N THR A 35 -5.56 2.54 1.86
CA THR A 35 -6.75 1.87 1.37
C THR A 35 -6.68 1.65 -0.14
N TRP A 36 -7.33 0.58 -0.60
CA TRP A 36 -7.56 0.28 -2.00
C TRP A 36 -9.07 0.17 -2.24
N ASN A 37 -9.63 1.07 -3.04
CA ASN A 37 -11.07 1.24 -3.22
C ASN A 37 -11.85 1.27 -1.90
N GLY A 38 -11.33 2.00 -0.91
CA GLY A 38 -11.92 2.13 0.43
C GLY A 38 -11.68 0.95 1.38
N SER A 39 -10.96 -0.10 0.97
CA SER A 39 -10.62 -1.24 1.83
C SER A 39 -9.17 -1.20 2.28
N ALA A 40 -8.91 -1.40 3.58
CA ALA A 40 -7.58 -1.58 4.16
C ALA A 40 -7.27 -3.06 4.48
N ASP A 41 -8.16 -3.99 4.13
CA ASP A 41 -8.02 -5.39 4.55
C ASP A 41 -6.93 -6.12 3.77
N VAL A 42 -5.85 -6.48 4.46
CA VAL A 42 -4.73 -7.28 3.93
C VAL A 42 -4.66 -8.68 4.53
N ARG A 43 -5.64 -9.10 5.34
CA ARG A 43 -5.59 -10.38 6.07
C ARG A 43 -5.43 -11.59 5.16
N GLN A 44 -5.98 -11.53 3.95
CA GLN A 44 -5.84 -12.61 2.96
C GLN A 44 -4.39 -12.84 2.50
N LEU A 45 -3.49 -11.88 2.71
CA LEU A 45 -2.08 -11.97 2.35
C LEU A 45 -1.22 -12.57 3.47
N ALA A 46 -1.80 -12.87 4.64
CA ALA A 46 -1.06 -13.42 5.76
C ALA A 46 -0.36 -14.74 5.39
N GLY A 47 0.93 -14.85 5.73
CA GLY A 47 1.76 -16.01 5.41
C GLY A 47 2.29 -16.05 3.96
N GLN A 48 1.92 -15.08 3.12
CA GLN A 48 2.42 -14.97 1.75
C GLN A 48 3.61 -14.00 1.69
N THR A 49 4.62 -14.33 0.88
CA THR A 49 5.67 -13.36 0.54
C THR A 49 5.10 -12.31 -0.40
N VAL A 50 5.19 -11.06 0.01
CA VAL A 50 4.70 -9.90 -0.77
C VAL A 50 5.82 -8.88 -0.95
N ARG A 51 5.65 -8.02 -1.95
CA ARG A 51 6.50 -6.84 -2.17
C ARG A 51 5.63 -5.60 -2.10
N LEU A 52 6.08 -4.60 -1.35
CA LEU A 52 5.44 -3.28 -1.32
C LEU A 52 6.13 -2.37 -2.34
N ARG A 53 5.34 -1.79 -3.24
CA ARG A 53 5.81 -0.77 -4.18
C ARG A 53 5.18 0.56 -3.80
N LEU A 54 6.01 1.46 -3.27
CA LEU A 54 5.61 2.82 -2.94
C LEU A 54 6.01 3.74 -4.10
N VAL A 55 5.09 4.57 -4.57
CA VAL A 55 5.34 5.63 -5.54
C VAL A 55 5.08 6.96 -4.85
N LEU A 56 6.09 7.82 -4.83
CA LEU A 56 6.08 9.09 -4.13
C LEU A 56 6.24 10.22 -5.14
N GLU A 57 5.48 11.29 -4.95
CA GLU A 57 5.61 12.57 -5.65
C GLU A 57 5.59 13.67 -4.59
N ASP A 58 6.67 14.46 -4.49
CA ASP A 58 6.82 15.54 -3.51
C ASP A 58 6.45 15.10 -2.07
N ALA A 59 6.98 13.96 -1.65
CA ALA A 59 6.67 13.33 -0.37
C ALA A 59 7.86 12.55 0.19
N ASP A 60 7.92 12.44 1.51
CA ASP A 60 8.88 11.63 2.25
C ASP A 60 8.16 10.55 3.07
N VAL A 61 8.61 9.29 2.95
CA VAL A 61 8.10 8.17 3.76
C VAL A 61 9.18 7.70 4.71
N PHE A 62 8.93 7.83 6.01
CA PHE A 62 9.89 7.46 7.06
C PHE A 62 9.78 6.00 7.50
N SER A 63 8.54 5.51 7.67
CA SER A 63 8.29 4.14 8.12
C SER A 63 6.97 3.61 7.57
N PHE A 64 6.81 2.30 7.61
CA PHE A 64 5.57 1.61 7.30
C PHE A 64 5.47 0.36 8.18
N ARG A 65 4.24 -0.09 8.44
CA ARG A 65 3.96 -1.33 9.17
C ARG A 65 2.66 -1.96 8.69
N PHE A 66 2.53 -3.26 8.92
CA PHE A 66 1.21 -3.88 9.04
C PHE A 66 0.78 -3.80 10.50
N SER A 67 -0.49 -3.49 10.74
CA SER A 67 -1.11 -3.49 12.07
C SER A 67 -2.16 -4.59 12.18
N GLU A 68 -2.51 -4.94 13.42
CA GLU A 68 -3.55 -5.92 13.75
C GLU A 68 -4.96 -5.48 13.34
#